data_AF-A0AA38SV70-F1
#
_entry.id   AF-A0AA38SV70-F1
#
_cell.length_a   1.000
_cell.length_b   1.000
_cell.length_c   1.000
_cell.angle_alpha   90.00
_cell.angle_beta   90.00
_cell.angle_gamma   90.00
#
_symmetry.space_group_name_H-M   'P 1'
#
loop_
_entity.id
_entity.type
_entity.pdbx_description
1 polymer ?
#
loop_
_entity_poly.entity_id
_entity_poly.type
_entity_poly.pdbx_seq_one_letter_code
_entity_poly.pdbx_strand_id
1 'polypeptide(L)'
;MCLLIPCPKSPGKDFDTFMRPLIDELKNLWVGVATYDATSGGMFNFKAVVLWTTSDFPAYAYLSGYSTKGHLACPECLANTHFRSIRSKTCYMGSRKWLPSNHQWRKSKDFDSFVEYAEPTKPKSGDEIVHLLDQLPSVTPGKAPNTSGTKRKLHELHPLHNWSPHSIFFELEYWSKLKLQHNMDVMHVEKNIFPPSFFTIMVHLCIHLPDQALLGGPIACRWMYSAERCLGTYKGYVRNAALLEGSIAEAYVVDEELTFLSLYVKGLETKFTRPERNIDVICNESSSFALFKARLRCSGTSHLKFLTTEFDALQWYILNNCHEDIKSYLDEHMDILKQNFSNNLEQLQARTFPTWFKSKMEELRHKGSSEATDDMYSLVLGPFDRYTSCTSCIINGVRFHSKCRDDTLHTQNCGISVPSNHGGEEVDFYGVLLEVMELSYILDRKVVVFRCKWYNTDKRMRNIHCETDLTTIKMSSEWYANDPYILATQAKQVFYLADTKRDKQWMFVQKISHRNIRDIPIVDAIDEVLATPYCESSTSSSSLITPKLYMFWSYLIA
;
A
#
# COMPACT_ATOMS: atom_id res chain seq x y z
N MET A 1 15.45 10.85 14.01
CA MET A 1 15.17 11.99 14.93
C MET A 1 13.92 12.69 14.41
N CYS A 2 12.89 12.87 15.25
CA CYS A 2 11.67 13.61 14.90
C CYS A 2 11.72 14.96 15.60
N LEU A 3 11.49 16.03 14.84
CA LEU A 3 11.63 17.40 15.33
C LEU A 3 10.27 18.09 15.45
N LEU A 4 9.90 18.48 16.68
CA LEU A 4 8.67 19.20 17.00
C LEU A 4 8.97 20.70 17.14
N ILE A 5 8.47 21.51 16.21
CA ILE A 5 8.58 22.97 16.27
C ILE A 5 7.23 23.56 16.70
N PRO A 6 7.13 24.19 17.88
CA PRO A 6 5.90 24.86 18.30
C PRO A 6 5.60 26.05 17.37
N CYS A 7 4.41 26.12 16.76
CA CYS A 7 4.03 27.20 15.85
C CYS A 7 4.33 28.62 16.37
N PRO A 8 4.02 28.98 17.63
CA PRO A 8 4.26 30.33 18.13
C PRO A 8 5.75 30.66 18.35
N LYS A 9 6.59 29.64 18.49
CA LYS A 9 8.04 29.74 18.69
C LYS A 9 8.82 29.20 17.49
N SER A 10 8.18 29.11 16.32
CA SER A 10 8.83 28.61 15.13
C SER A 10 10.06 29.45 14.80
N PRO A 11 11.22 28.83 14.48
CA PRO A 11 12.43 29.57 14.17
C PRO A 11 12.25 30.42 12.90
N GLY A 12 11.30 30.06 12.02
CA GLY A 12 10.98 30.85 10.83
C GLY A 12 12.23 31.14 9.99
N LYS A 13 12.69 32.39 10.00
CA LYS A 13 13.90 32.80 9.27
C LYS A 13 15.21 32.33 9.91
N ASP A 14 15.18 31.91 11.16
CA ASP A 14 16.35 31.41 11.91
C ASP A 14 16.39 29.86 11.89
N PHE A 15 15.74 29.23 10.91
CA PHE A 15 15.66 27.77 10.78
C PHE A 15 17.05 27.12 10.63
N ASP A 16 17.96 27.73 9.86
CA ASP A 16 19.32 27.22 9.72
C ASP A 16 20.08 27.22 11.06
N THR A 17 19.94 28.28 11.86
CA THR A 17 20.51 28.36 13.22
C THR A 17 19.99 27.22 14.09
N PHE A 18 18.69 26.93 13.99
CA PHE A 18 18.07 25.85 14.72
C PHE A 18 18.56 24.46 14.27
N MET A 19 18.83 24.27 12.97
CA MET A 19 19.31 23.01 12.40
C MET A 19 20.82 22.79 12.55
N ARG A 20 21.58 23.80 12.96
CA ARG A 20 23.05 23.74 13.05
C ARG A 20 23.58 22.53 13.84
N PRO A 21 23.07 22.18 15.03
CA PRO A 21 23.57 21.03 15.78
C PRO A 21 23.42 19.71 15.01
N LEU A 22 22.29 19.55 14.31
CA LEU A 22 22.05 18.36 13.48
C LEU A 22 23.01 18.29 12.31
N ILE A 23 23.27 19.41 11.63
CA ILE A 23 24.20 19.45 10.49
C ILE A 23 25.63 19.11 10.93
N ASP A 24 26.06 19.61 12.09
CA ASP A 24 27.37 19.31 12.64
C ASP A 24 27.49 17.81 13.03
N GLU A 25 26.44 17.22 13.61
CA GLU A 25 26.38 15.77 13.84
C GLU A 25 26.42 14.95 12.54
N LEU A 26 25.69 15.37 11.50
CA LEU A 26 25.67 14.70 10.21
C LEU A 26 27.02 14.73 9.51
N LYS A 27 27.78 15.83 9.65
CA LYS A 27 29.17 15.90 9.16
C LYS A 27 30.07 14.88 9.88
N ASN A 28 29.93 14.73 11.19
CA ASN A 28 30.66 13.71 11.94
C ASN A 28 30.28 12.29 11.49
N LEU A 29 28.98 12.04 11.30
CA LEU A 29 28.47 10.75 10.82
C LEU A 29 28.88 10.45 9.37
N TRP A 30 29.11 11.46 8.52
CA TRP A 30 29.61 11.26 7.17
C TRP A 30 31.06 10.73 7.17
N VAL A 31 31.91 11.30 8.03
CA VAL A 31 33.28 10.80 8.26
C VAL A 31 33.24 9.40 8.89
N GLY A 32 32.34 9.22 9.86
CA GLY A 32 32.05 7.97 10.54
C GLY A 32 32.41 8.01 12.03
N VAL A 33 31.59 7.35 12.85
CA VAL A 33 31.76 7.27 14.29
C VAL A 33 31.92 5.82 14.72
N ALA A 34 32.96 5.53 15.50
CA ALA A 34 33.18 4.20 16.05
C ALA A 34 32.03 3.82 16.99
N THR A 35 31.23 2.83 16.59
CA THR A 35 30.02 2.39 17.29
C THR A 35 30.14 0.90 17.62
N TYR A 36 29.71 0.51 18.82
CA TYR A 36 29.66 -0.88 19.23
C TYR A 36 28.37 -1.54 18.71
N ASP A 37 28.50 -2.67 18.00
CA ASP A 37 27.35 -3.51 17.63
C ASP A 37 27.21 -4.65 18.65
N ALA A 38 26.14 -4.58 19.44
CA ALA A 38 25.82 -5.60 20.44
C ALA A 38 25.57 -6.99 19.85
N THR A 39 25.22 -7.09 18.57
CA THR A 39 24.94 -8.36 17.89
C THR A 39 26.21 -9.09 17.49
N SER A 40 27.16 -8.37 16.87
CA SER A 40 28.45 -8.94 16.46
C SER A 40 29.51 -8.93 17.57
N GLY A 41 29.29 -8.17 18.65
CA GLY A 41 30.26 -8.00 19.74
C GLY A 41 31.49 -7.18 19.34
N GLY A 42 31.42 -6.46 18.21
CA GLY A 42 32.54 -5.73 17.61
C GLY A 42 32.27 -4.24 17.44
N MET A 43 33.34 -3.48 17.29
CA MET A 43 33.26 -2.08 16.87
C MET A 43 33.14 -2.02 15.34
N PHE A 44 32.26 -1.16 14.84
CA PHE A 44 32.17 -0.84 13.43
C PHE A 44 32.14 0.68 13.23
N ASN A 45 32.54 1.13 12.04
CA ASN A 45 32.46 2.54 11.69
C ASN A 45 31.05 2.86 11.20
N PHE A 46 30.25 3.51 12.05
CA PHE A 46 28.89 3.89 11.71
C PHE A 46 28.89 5.18 10.91
N LYS A 47 28.27 5.12 9.72
CA LYS A 47 28.03 6.29 8.88
C LYS A 47 26.54 6.53 8.67
N ALA A 48 26.16 7.80 8.56
CA ALA A 48 24.79 8.20 8.24
C ALA A 48 24.80 9.29 7.17
N VAL A 49 23.75 9.28 6.35
CA VAL A 49 23.48 10.29 5.32
C VAL A 49 22.00 10.64 5.33
N VAL A 50 21.70 11.89 5.00
CA VAL A 50 20.33 12.35 4.73
C VAL A 50 20.06 12.16 3.24
N LEU A 51 19.07 11.33 2.89
CA LEU A 51 18.70 11.12 1.48
C LEU A 51 17.83 12.23 0.91
N TRP A 52 16.91 12.76 1.72
CA TRP A 52 16.00 13.84 1.36
C TRP A 52 15.31 14.38 2.61
N THR A 53 14.71 15.56 2.50
CA THR A 53 13.72 16.06 3.47
C THR A 53 12.32 15.94 2.89
N THR A 54 11.30 15.64 3.68
CA THR A 54 9.90 15.75 3.23
C THR A 54 9.19 16.83 4.05
N SER A 55 8.41 17.67 3.37
CA SER A 55 7.63 18.71 4.03
C SER A 55 6.36 19.05 3.27
N ASP A 56 5.44 19.75 3.94
CA ASP A 56 4.41 20.48 3.22
C ASP A 56 5.02 21.63 2.40
N PHE A 57 4.22 22.21 1.50
CA PHE A 57 4.73 23.22 0.59
C PHE A 57 5.12 24.55 1.29
N PRO A 58 4.42 25.04 2.33
CA PRO A 58 4.91 26.16 3.12
C PRO A 58 6.26 25.90 3.80
N ALA A 59 6.46 24.74 4.44
CA ALA A 59 7.70 24.42 5.13
C ALA A 59 8.88 24.15 4.18
N TYR A 60 8.59 23.75 2.94
CA TYR A 60 9.59 23.60 1.88
C TYR A 60 10.45 24.86 1.73
N ALA A 61 9.86 26.05 1.93
CA ALA A 61 10.58 27.31 1.78
C ALA A 61 11.72 27.47 2.80
N TYR A 62 11.52 26.98 4.02
CA TYR A 62 12.55 27.06 5.07
C TYR A 62 13.64 26.00 4.86
N LEU A 63 13.26 24.80 4.38
CA LEU A 63 14.21 23.71 4.15
C LEU A 63 15.11 23.95 2.93
N SER A 64 14.54 24.45 1.84
CA SER A 64 15.26 24.64 0.58
C SER A 64 15.88 26.02 0.43
N GLY A 65 15.43 27.00 1.20
CA GLY A 65 15.72 28.42 0.95
C GLY A 65 14.98 29.01 -0.25
N TYR A 66 14.10 28.24 -0.92
CA TYR A 66 13.32 28.71 -2.07
C TYR A 66 11.93 29.21 -1.66
N SER A 67 11.60 30.47 -1.95
CA SER A 67 10.28 31.02 -1.60
C SER A 67 9.16 30.28 -2.34
N THR A 68 8.18 29.81 -1.57
CA THR A 68 6.96 29.14 -2.07
C THR A 68 5.81 30.12 -2.38
N LYS A 69 6.13 31.42 -2.40
CA LYS A 69 5.19 32.52 -2.66
C LYS A 69 5.60 33.33 -3.88
N GLY A 70 4.63 34.05 -4.45
CA GLY A 70 4.87 34.92 -5.60
C GLY A 70 4.78 34.16 -6.93
N HIS A 71 5.24 34.79 -8.01
CA HIS A 71 5.06 34.30 -9.37
C HIS A 71 5.93 33.09 -9.73
N LEU A 72 7.08 32.95 -9.09
CA LEU A 72 8.05 31.87 -9.31
C LEU A 72 8.00 30.82 -8.19
N ALA A 73 6.82 30.55 -7.63
CA ALA A 73 6.70 29.69 -6.44
C ALA A 73 7.13 28.23 -6.65
N CYS A 74 7.17 27.73 -7.89
CA CYS A 74 7.52 26.33 -8.14
C CYS A 74 9.05 26.11 -8.08
N PRO A 75 9.55 25.26 -7.16
CA PRO A 75 10.99 24.99 -7.03
C PRO A 75 11.54 24.10 -8.14
N GLU A 76 10.70 23.32 -8.81
CA GLU A 76 11.11 22.46 -9.94
C GLU A 76 11.23 23.24 -11.24
N CYS A 77 10.29 24.19 -11.47
CA CYS A 77 10.28 25.02 -12.67
C CYS A 77 11.17 26.25 -12.57
N LEU A 78 11.42 26.75 -11.35
CA LEU A 78 12.24 27.92 -11.08
C LEU A 78 11.79 29.13 -11.93
N ALA A 79 12.72 29.79 -12.62
CA ALA A 79 12.44 30.90 -13.54
C ALA A 79 11.52 30.51 -14.73
N ASN A 80 11.38 29.21 -15.04
CA ASN A 80 10.48 28.71 -16.09
C ASN A 80 9.05 28.43 -15.59
N THR A 81 8.73 28.86 -14.37
CA THR A 81 7.37 28.77 -13.82
C THR A 81 6.43 29.66 -14.63
N HIS A 82 5.49 29.05 -15.34
CA HIS A 82 4.51 29.80 -16.13
C HIS A 82 3.32 30.21 -15.26
N PHE A 83 3.19 31.52 -15.05
CA PHE A 83 2.11 32.11 -14.26
C PHE A 83 1.36 33.16 -15.08
N ARG A 84 0.10 33.40 -14.71
CA ARG A 84 -0.72 34.48 -15.23
C ARG A 84 -1.50 35.10 -14.09
N SER A 85 -1.49 36.43 -14.00
CA SER A 85 -2.38 37.13 -13.09
C SER A 85 -3.79 37.15 -13.68
N ILE A 86 -4.72 36.43 -13.05
CA ILE A 86 -6.14 36.45 -13.40
C ILE A 86 -6.86 37.19 -12.28
N ARG A 87 -7.39 38.38 -12.61
CA ARG A 87 -7.86 39.37 -11.63
C ARG A 87 -6.75 39.72 -10.63
N SER A 88 -6.92 39.38 -9.36
CA SER A 88 -5.97 39.63 -8.26
C SER A 88 -5.24 38.36 -7.77
N LYS A 89 -5.39 37.23 -8.48
CA LYS A 89 -4.76 35.96 -8.11
C LYS A 89 -3.69 35.56 -9.14
N THR A 90 -2.59 35.01 -8.64
CA THR A 90 -1.59 34.34 -9.48
C THR A 90 -2.10 32.93 -9.80
N CYS A 91 -2.27 32.64 -11.08
CA CYS A 91 -2.69 31.34 -11.59
C CYS A 91 -1.54 30.66 -12.34
N TYR A 92 -1.38 29.35 -12.16
CA TYR A 92 -0.31 28.55 -12.75
C TYR A 92 -0.88 27.67 -13.86
N MET A 93 -0.79 28.15 -15.09
CA MET A 93 -1.50 27.58 -16.25
C MET A 93 -0.62 26.71 -17.15
N GLY A 94 0.70 26.66 -16.91
CA GLY A 94 1.64 26.02 -17.84
C GLY A 94 1.69 24.49 -17.82
N SER A 95 0.74 23.78 -17.21
CA SER A 95 0.82 22.31 -17.03
C SER A 95 0.75 21.51 -18.33
N ARG A 96 0.23 22.08 -19.42
CA ARG A 96 0.05 21.38 -20.71
C ARG A 96 1.36 21.00 -21.38
N LYS A 97 2.47 21.69 -21.10
CA LYS A 97 3.79 21.35 -21.65
C LYS A 97 4.34 20.01 -21.14
N TRP A 98 3.77 19.40 -20.10
CA TRP A 98 4.16 18.05 -19.67
C TRP A 98 3.41 16.92 -20.40
N LEU A 99 2.42 17.25 -21.22
CA LEU A 99 1.76 16.27 -22.09
C LEU A 99 2.63 15.94 -23.31
N PRO A 100 2.44 14.78 -23.97
CA PRO A 100 3.10 14.48 -25.24
C PRO A 100 2.91 15.60 -26.27
N SER A 101 3.92 15.85 -27.11
CA SER A 101 3.91 16.95 -28.09
C SER A 101 2.75 16.88 -29.09
N ASN A 102 2.26 15.67 -29.39
CA ASN A 102 1.11 15.42 -30.25
C ASN A 102 -0.25 15.43 -29.53
N HIS A 103 -0.30 15.63 -28.21
CA HIS A 103 -1.52 15.55 -27.41
C HIS A 103 -2.55 16.62 -27.78
N GLN A 104 -3.83 16.25 -27.86
CA GLN A 104 -4.91 17.15 -28.30
C GLN A 104 -5.03 18.41 -27.42
N TRP A 105 -4.87 18.28 -26.10
CA TRP A 105 -4.91 19.43 -25.18
C TRP A 105 -3.78 20.44 -25.37
N ARG A 106 -2.63 20.07 -25.95
CA ARG A 106 -1.61 21.06 -26.34
C ARG A 106 -2.11 21.94 -27.50
N LYS A 107 -2.90 21.37 -28.42
CA LYS A 107 -3.45 22.05 -29.61
C LYS A 107 -4.75 22.82 -29.34
N SER A 108 -5.51 22.44 -28.32
CA SER A 108 -6.74 23.13 -27.94
C SER A 108 -6.46 24.54 -27.44
N LYS A 109 -7.28 25.49 -27.89
CA LYS A 109 -7.30 26.89 -27.42
C LYS A 109 -8.31 27.11 -26.30
N ASP A 110 -9.06 26.09 -25.90
CA ASP A 110 -10.16 26.23 -24.92
C ASP A 110 -9.64 26.51 -23.50
N PHE A 111 -8.38 26.16 -23.23
CA PHE A 111 -7.79 26.26 -21.89
C PHE A 111 -7.33 27.69 -21.54
N ASP A 112 -6.46 28.29 -22.35
CA ASP A 112 -5.89 29.63 -22.11
C ASP A 112 -5.81 30.50 -23.38
N SER A 113 -6.48 30.07 -24.47
CA SER A 113 -6.45 30.67 -25.81
C SER A 113 -5.15 30.50 -26.60
N PHE A 114 -4.17 29.76 -26.08
CA PHE A 114 -2.90 29.49 -26.74
C PHE A 114 -2.69 28.02 -27.06
N VAL A 115 -1.95 27.77 -28.15
CA VAL A 115 -1.41 26.45 -28.47
C VAL A 115 -0.08 26.29 -27.73
N GLU A 116 0.08 25.18 -27.03
CA GLU A 116 1.27 24.86 -26.23
C GLU A 116 2.31 24.14 -27.09
N TYR A 117 3.42 24.83 -27.38
CA TYR A 117 4.57 24.31 -28.10
C TYR A 117 5.82 24.16 -27.23
N ALA A 118 5.78 24.65 -25.98
CA ALA A 118 6.93 24.55 -25.09
C ALA A 118 7.16 23.10 -24.66
N GLU A 119 8.43 22.80 -24.42
CA GLU A 119 8.84 21.52 -23.86
C GLU A 119 8.85 21.56 -22.32
N PRO A 120 8.68 20.40 -21.66
CA PRO A 120 8.78 20.30 -20.21
C PRO A 120 10.10 20.90 -19.71
N THR A 121 10.02 21.67 -18.62
CA THR A 121 11.23 22.19 -17.98
C THR A 121 12.00 21.04 -17.36
N LYS A 122 13.29 20.94 -17.69
CA LYS A 122 14.20 19.98 -17.05
C LYS A 122 14.56 20.48 -15.64
N PRO A 123 14.41 19.66 -14.60
CA PRO A 123 14.90 19.99 -13.26
C PRO A 123 16.40 20.28 -13.30
N LYS A 124 16.84 21.26 -12.50
CA LYS A 124 18.27 21.55 -12.33
C LYS A 124 18.89 20.56 -11.36
N SER A 125 20.13 20.16 -11.63
CA SER A 125 20.95 19.38 -10.69
C SER A 125 21.31 20.21 -9.46
N GLY A 126 21.64 19.54 -8.36
CA GLY A 126 22.07 20.23 -7.14
C GLY A 126 23.33 21.07 -7.36
N ASP A 127 24.27 20.63 -8.19
CA ASP A 127 25.46 21.41 -8.55
C ASP A 127 25.12 22.68 -9.35
N GLU A 128 24.16 22.61 -10.27
CA GLU A 128 23.66 23.81 -10.97
C GLU A 128 22.94 24.77 -10.03
N ILE A 129 22.22 24.25 -9.03
CA ILE A 129 21.57 25.06 -8.00
C ILE A 129 22.62 25.77 -7.15
N VAL A 130 23.68 25.09 -6.71
CA VAL A 130 24.80 25.71 -5.97
C VAL A 130 25.41 26.84 -6.80
N HIS A 131 25.71 26.59 -8.08
CA HIS A 131 26.29 27.62 -8.95
C HIS A 131 25.38 28.85 -9.12
N LEU A 132 24.05 28.65 -9.17
CA LEU A 132 23.10 29.75 -9.18
C LEU A 132 23.08 30.51 -7.86
N LEU A 133 23.14 29.81 -6.73
CA LEU A 133 23.12 30.41 -5.40
C LEU A 133 24.40 31.22 -5.13
N ASP A 134 25.56 30.75 -5.59
CA ASP A 134 26.84 31.46 -5.43
C ASP A 134 26.90 32.79 -6.19
N GLN A 135 26.06 32.95 -7.21
CA GLN A 135 25.90 34.22 -7.95
C GLN A 135 24.97 35.20 -7.24
N LEU A 136 24.25 34.78 -6.20
CA LEU A 136 23.33 35.64 -5.46
C LEU A 136 24.06 36.38 -4.33
N PRO A 137 23.64 37.61 -3.99
CA PRO A 137 24.20 38.32 -2.85
C PRO A 137 24.03 37.52 -1.57
N SER A 138 25.09 37.35 -0.78
CA SER A 138 25.01 36.66 0.51
C SER A 138 24.04 37.37 1.46
N VAL A 139 22.97 36.68 1.87
CA VAL A 139 22.00 37.19 2.84
C VAL A 139 22.32 36.60 4.20
N THR A 140 22.73 37.42 5.16
CA THR A 140 22.92 36.98 6.55
C THR A 140 21.55 36.82 7.23
N PRO A 141 21.19 35.62 7.74
CA PRO A 141 19.96 35.44 8.52
C PRO A 141 20.03 36.20 9.85
N GLY A 142 18.88 36.67 10.36
CA GLY A 142 18.75 37.29 11.68
C GLY A 142 18.21 38.73 11.69
N LYS A 143 17.68 39.15 12.84
CA LYS A 143 17.34 40.57 13.11
C LYS A 143 18.64 41.29 13.48
N ALA A 144 19.30 41.94 12.53
CA ALA A 144 20.42 42.82 12.87
C ALA A 144 19.94 43.90 13.86
N PRO A 145 20.67 44.18 14.96
CA PRO A 145 20.21 45.04 16.06
C PRO A 145 19.79 46.46 15.64
N ASN A 146 20.21 46.91 14.45
CA ASN A 146 19.98 48.27 13.96
C ASN A 146 19.00 48.39 12.77
N THR A 147 18.18 47.36 12.47
CA THR A 147 17.17 47.48 11.40
C THR A 147 15.76 47.40 11.97
N SER A 148 15.19 48.56 12.24
CA SER A 148 13.77 48.71 12.59
C SER A 148 12.89 48.33 11.40
N GLY A 149 12.17 47.22 11.49
CA GLY A 149 10.82 47.05 10.95
C GLY A 149 10.58 47.12 9.43
N THR A 150 11.58 47.34 8.57
CA THR A 150 11.34 47.34 7.13
C THR A 150 11.31 45.91 6.61
N LYS A 151 10.11 45.41 6.25
CA LYS A 151 9.98 44.20 5.43
C LYS A 151 10.77 44.42 4.14
N ARG A 152 12.01 43.92 4.03
CA ARG A 152 12.77 43.95 2.78
C ARG A 152 11.95 43.19 1.73
N LYS A 153 11.41 43.93 0.76
CA LYS A 153 10.69 43.34 -0.38
C LYS A 153 11.76 42.70 -1.28
N LEU A 154 11.84 41.36 -1.29
CA LEU A 154 12.69 40.60 -2.22
C LEU A 154 12.49 41.03 -3.69
N HIS A 155 11.30 41.58 -3.98
CA HIS A 155 10.91 42.10 -5.29
C HIS A 155 11.82 43.23 -5.84
N GLU A 156 12.55 43.95 -4.99
CA GLU A 156 13.40 45.07 -5.44
C GLU A 156 14.81 44.64 -5.89
N LEU A 157 15.25 43.40 -5.61
CA LEU A 157 16.64 42.98 -5.86
C LEU A 157 16.84 42.12 -7.12
N HIS A 158 15.86 41.34 -7.62
CA HIS A 158 15.94 40.75 -8.96
C HIS A 158 14.59 40.13 -9.40
N PRO A 159 14.06 40.45 -10.60
CA PRO A 159 12.82 39.83 -11.13
C PRO A 159 12.96 38.35 -11.52
N LEU A 160 14.15 37.76 -11.37
CA LEU A 160 14.55 36.53 -12.06
C LEU A 160 14.67 35.28 -11.16
N HIS A 161 14.55 35.41 -9.83
CA HIS A 161 14.62 34.25 -8.93
C HIS A 161 13.79 34.41 -7.64
N ASN A 162 13.49 33.29 -6.98
CA ASN A 162 12.75 33.23 -5.72
C ASN A 162 13.56 32.68 -4.53
N TRP A 163 14.88 32.52 -4.71
CA TRP A 163 15.80 32.12 -3.64
C TRP A 163 15.90 33.17 -2.54
N SER A 164 16.02 32.73 -1.28
CA SER A 164 16.13 33.59 -0.10
C SER A 164 17.54 33.57 0.52
N PRO A 165 18.02 32.50 1.17
CA PRO A 165 19.47 32.24 1.32
C PRO A 165 19.86 30.78 0.98
N HIS A 166 21.16 30.45 0.99
CA HIS A 166 21.66 29.07 0.89
C HIS A 166 21.08 28.23 2.03
N SER A 167 20.41 27.12 1.69
CA SER A 167 19.99 26.14 2.68
C SER A 167 21.20 25.54 3.40
N ILE A 168 21.13 25.42 4.73
CA ILE A 168 22.21 24.84 5.55
C ILE A 168 22.58 23.40 5.12
N PHE A 169 21.67 22.69 4.46
CA PHE A 169 21.95 21.34 3.95
C PHE A 169 23.04 21.32 2.86
N PHE A 170 23.28 22.42 2.14
CA PHE A 170 24.38 22.51 1.19
C PHE A 170 25.77 22.51 1.84
N GLU A 171 25.87 22.62 3.17
CA GLU A 171 27.13 22.36 3.88
C GLU A 171 27.50 20.87 3.97
N LEU A 172 26.57 19.97 3.63
CA LEU A 172 26.85 18.54 3.54
C LEU A 172 27.41 18.24 2.15
N GLU A 173 28.63 17.70 2.09
CA GLU A 173 29.40 17.50 0.83
C GLU A 173 28.64 16.70 -0.24
N TYR A 174 27.80 15.76 0.17
CA TYR A 174 27.03 14.90 -0.73
C TYR A 174 25.70 15.52 -1.17
N TRP A 175 25.24 16.61 -0.55
CA TRP A 175 23.87 17.11 -0.74
C TRP A 175 23.58 17.54 -2.17
N SER A 176 24.53 18.24 -2.82
CA SER A 176 24.38 18.67 -4.22
C SER A 176 24.37 17.52 -5.22
N LYS A 177 24.82 16.32 -4.80
CA LYS A 177 24.87 15.11 -5.63
C LYS A 177 23.56 14.31 -5.58
N LEU A 178 22.67 14.62 -4.65
CA LEU A 178 21.37 13.97 -4.55
C LEU A 178 20.46 14.45 -5.69
N LYS A 179 19.86 13.51 -6.41
CA LYS A 179 18.87 13.81 -7.47
C LYS A 179 17.56 14.39 -6.91
N LEU A 180 17.28 14.09 -5.64
CA LEU A 180 16.04 14.46 -4.95
C LEU A 180 16.38 14.91 -3.53
N GLN A 181 16.55 16.22 -3.34
CA GLN A 181 16.94 16.82 -2.06
C GLN A 181 15.72 17.07 -1.16
N HIS A 182 14.65 17.61 -1.74
CA HIS A 182 13.46 18.02 -1.01
C HIS A 182 12.21 17.43 -1.66
N ASN A 183 11.49 16.60 -0.91
CA ASN A 183 10.23 15.98 -1.28
C ASN A 183 9.04 16.79 -0.78
N MET A 184 8.02 16.91 -1.64
CA MET A 184 6.73 17.42 -1.21
C MET A 184 5.92 16.30 -0.57
N ASP A 185 5.27 16.60 0.55
CA ASP A 185 4.32 15.68 1.13
C ASP A 185 3.07 15.57 0.26
N VAL A 186 2.99 14.45 -0.46
CA VAL A 186 1.88 14.10 -1.36
C VAL A 186 0.53 14.22 -0.67
N MET A 187 0.40 13.82 0.60
CA MET A 187 -0.88 13.86 1.29
C MET A 187 -1.36 15.30 1.49
N HIS A 188 -0.46 16.18 1.93
CA HIS A 188 -0.79 17.60 2.12
C HIS A 188 -1.04 18.30 0.78
N VAL A 189 -0.29 17.96 -0.27
CA VAL A 189 -0.56 18.47 -1.62
C VAL A 189 -1.96 18.03 -2.07
N GLU A 190 -2.26 16.72 -2.02
CA GLU A 190 -3.55 16.16 -2.45
C GLU A 190 -4.74 16.75 -1.69
N LYS A 191 -4.67 16.82 -0.35
CA LYS A 191 -5.73 17.42 0.47
C LYS A 191 -5.99 18.89 0.10
N ASN A 192 -4.95 19.61 -0.32
CA ASN A 192 -5.02 21.01 -0.73
C ASN A 192 -5.36 21.23 -2.22
N ILE A 193 -5.49 20.17 -3.04
CA ILE A 193 -6.01 20.26 -4.42
C ILE A 193 -7.55 20.40 -4.42
N PHE A 194 -8.22 19.78 -3.45
CA PHE A 194 -9.69 19.74 -3.36
C PHE A 194 -10.42 20.97 -2.75
N PRO A 195 -9.79 22.02 -2.18
CA PRO A 195 -10.47 23.30 -1.94
C PRO A 195 -10.81 23.98 -3.29
N PRO A 196 -11.80 24.88 -3.33
CA PRO A 196 -12.48 25.33 -4.56
C PRO A 196 -11.65 26.20 -5.54
N SER A 197 -10.32 26.27 -5.39
CA SER A 197 -9.46 27.13 -6.21
C SER A 197 -8.67 26.33 -7.25
N PHE A 198 -9.20 26.29 -8.47
CA PHE A 198 -8.48 25.83 -9.66
C PHE A 198 -7.29 26.76 -9.99
N PHE A 199 -6.23 26.19 -10.58
CA PHE A 199 -5.02 26.89 -11.04
C PHE A 199 -4.13 27.52 -9.96
N THR A 200 -4.21 27.03 -8.72
CA THR A 200 -3.24 27.39 -7.68
C THR A 200 -1.91 26.67 -7.89
N ILE A 201 -0.89 27.10 -7.13
CA ILE A 201 0.41 26.42 -7.12
C ILE A 201 0.27 24.93 -6.79
N MET A 202 -0.66 24.54 -5.92
CA MET A 202 -0.86 23.14 -5.52
C MET A 202 -1.19 22.23 -6.70
N VAL A 203 -2.08 22.68 -7.60
CA VAL A 203 -2.43 21.93 -8.82
C VAL A 203 -1.22 21.79 -9.74
N HIS A 204 -0.40 22.85 -9.85
CA HIS A 204 0.81 22.81 -10.64
C HIS A 204 1.84 21.83 -10.06
N LEU A 205 2.03 21.77 -8.75
CA LEU A 205 3.00 20.87 -8.12
C LEU A 205 2.70 19.38 -8.36
N CYS A 206 1.43 19.03 -8.61
CA CYS A 206 1.00 17.66 -8.87
C CYS A 206 1.67 17.04 -10.11
N ILE A 207 2.08 17.87 -11.07
CA ILE A 207 2.74 17.40 -12.29
C ILE A 207 4.15 16.86 -12.00
N HIS A 208 4.76 17.28 -10.88
CA HIS A 208 6.12 16.87 -10.48
C HIS A 208 6.12 15.67 -9.53
N LEU A 209 4.98 15.34 -8.91
CA LEU A 209 4.87 14.20 -8.00
C LEU A 209 5.22 12.85 -8.65
N PRO A 210 4.87 12.56 -9.93
CA PRO A 210 5.30 11.34 -10.60
C PRO A 210 6.81 11.21 -10.72
N ASP A 211 7.52 12.29 -11.08
CA ASP A 211 8.97 12.29 -11.19
C ASP A 211 9.63 12.11 -9.81
N GLN A 212 9.11 12.79 -8.79
CA GLN A 212 9.54 12.56 -7.40
C GLN A 212 9.27 11.12 -6.97
N ALA A 213 8.17 10.51 -7.43
CA ALA A 213 7.84 9.13 -7.13
C ALA A 213 8.76 8.12 -7.81
N LEU A 214 9.13 8.38 -9.06
CA LEU A 214 10.08 7.58 -9.81
C LEU A 214 11.48 7.64 -9.18
N LEU A 215 11.93 8.83 -8.78
CA LEU A 215 13.25 9.02 -8.16
C LEU A 215 13.31 8.50 -6.73
N GLY A 216 12.25 8.73 -5.95
CA GLY A 216 12.22 8.41 -4.51
C GLY A 216 11.79 6.98 -4.18
N GLY A 217 11.41 6.17 -5.17
CA GLY A 217 10.98 4.79 -4.98
C GLY A 217 9.67 4.66 -4.18
N PRO A 218 9.41 3.51 -3.52
CA PRO A 218 8.15 3.22 -2.85
C PRO A 218 7.68 4.33 -1.91
N ILE A 219 6.43 4.74 -2.11
CA ILE A 219 5.87 5.92 -1.44
C ILE A 219 5.79 5.77 0.09
N ALA A 220 5.75 4.54 0.60
CA ALA A 220 5.74 4.23 2.03
C ALA A 220 6.95 4.81 2.79
N CYS A 221 8.08 4.97 2.10
CA CYS A 221 9.31 5.57 2.63
C CYS A 221 9.31 7.10 2.63
N ARG A 222 8.32 7.74 1.98
CA ARG A 222 8.26 9.18 1.77
C ARG A 222 7.01 9.83 2.36
N TRP A 223 6.05 9.02 2.80
CA TRP A 223 4.83 9.47 3.47
C TRP A 223 5.06 9.91 4.91
N MET A 224 4.40 11.00 5.29
CA MET A 224 4.44 11.52 6.66
C MET A 224 3.58 10.73 7.66
N TYR A 225 2.72 9.82 7.21
CA TYR A 225 1.79 9.09 8.08
C TYR A 225 2.44 8.35 9.26
N SER A 226 3.68 7.86 9.12
CA SER A 226 4.40 7.22 10.23
C SER A 226 4.80 8.26 11.29
N ALA A 227 5.34 9.39 10.84
CA ALA A 227 5.69 10.52 11.69
C ALA A 227 4.44 11.14 12.35
N GLU A 228 3.38 11.40 11.59
CA GLU A 228 2.13 11.96 12.12
C GLU A 228 1.48 11.05 13.16
N ARG A 229 1.52 9.72 12.97
CA ARG A 229 1.04 8.77 13.99
C ARG A 229 1.90 8.79 15.25
N CYS A 230 3.21 8.93 15.10
CA CYS A 230 4.13 9.09 16.23
C CYS A 230 3.82 10.39 16.99
N LEU A 231 3.66 11.52 16.29
CA LEU A 231 3.27 12.80 16.88
C LEU A 231 1.89 12.74 17.53
N GLY A 232 0.93 12.01 16.93
CA GLY A 232 -0.38 11.76 17.53
C GLY A 232 -0.28 11.00 18.86
N THR A 233 0.68 10.07 18.95
CA THR A 233 0.98 9.34 20.20
C THR A 233 1.57 10.30 21.24
N TYR A 234 2.58 11.10 20.87
CA TYR A 234 3.18 12.09 21.76
C TYR A 234 2.21 13.17 22.22
N LYS A 235 1.24 13.54 21.37
CA LYS A 235 0.16 14.43 21.79
C LYS A 235 -0.67 13.82 22.92
N GLY A 236 -0.86 12.51 22.94
CA GLY A 236 -1.48 11.79 24.05
C GLY A 236 -0.64 11.76 25.33
N TYR A 237 0.67 11.98 25.23
CA TYR A 237 1.59 12.05 26.38
C TYR A 237 1.55 13.40 27.10
N VAL A 238 1.08 14.46 26.44
CA VAL A 238 1.04 15.80 27.02
C VAL A 238 -0.04 15.87 28.12
N ARG A 239 0.38 15.81 29.38
CA ARG A 239 -0.49 16.02 30.56
C ARG A 239 -0.48 17.48 31.03
N ASN A 240 0.60 18.22 30.79
CA ASN A 240 0.71 19.63 31.12
C ASN A 240 1.13 20.45 29.88
N ALA A 241 0.22 21.24 29.35
CA ALA A 241 0.47 22.07 28.16
C ALA A 241 1.46 23.23 28.41
N ALA A 242 1.74 23.59 29.66
CA ALA A 242 2.76 24.60 30.00
C ALA A 242 4.20 24.04 29.92
N LEU A 243 4.36 22.71 30.00
CA LEU A 243 5.64 22.00 29.97
C LEU A 243 5.54 20.80 29.02
N LEU A 244 5.48 21.11 27.72
CA LEU A 244 5.25 20.14 26.65
C LEU A 244 6.38 19.10 26.57
N GLU A 245 7.62 19.57 26.49
CA GLU A 245 8.80 18.73 26.32
C GLU A 245 8.99 17.81 27.53
N GLY A 246 8.82 18.34 28.73
CA GLY A 246 8.90 17.56 29.98
C GLY A 246 7.82 16.49 30.08
N SER A 247 6.57 16.82 29.73
CA SER A 247 5.46 15.85 29.75
C SER A 247 5.68 14.70 28.76
N ILE A 248 6.18 15.01 27.56
CA ILE A 248 6.47 13.99 26.54
C ILE A 248 7.64 13.12 27.01
N ALA A 249 8.71 13.71 27.53
CA ALA A 249 9.89 12.98 27.99
C ALA A 249 9.54 12.00 29.13
N GLU A 250 8.79 12.46 30.14
CA GLU A 250 8.35 11.62 31.27
C GLU A 250 7.53 10.42 30.80
N ALA A 251 6.50 10.66 29.98
CA ALA A 251 5.64 9.59 29.48
C ALA A 251 6.38 8.62 28.53
N TYR A 252 7.34 9.14 27.75
CA TYR A 252 8.17 8.31 26.87
C TYR A 252 9.05 7.36 27.67
N VAL A 253 9.67 7.83 28.77
CA VAL A 253 10.44 6.97 29.68
C VAL A 253 9.57 5.84 30.22
N VAL A 254 8.35 6.15 30.67
CA VAL A 254 7.40 5.12 31.16
C VAL A 254 7.03 4.13 30.05
N ASP A 255 6.78 4.59 28.81
CA ASP A 255 6.47 3.70 27.68
C ASP A 255 7.65 2.79 27.31
N GLU A 256 8.89 3.31 27.34
CA GLU A 256 10.09 2.50 27.13
C GLU A 256 10.32 1.48 28.25
N GLU A 257 10.15 1.87 29.51
CA GLU A 257 10.25 0.95 30.65
C GLU A 257 9.23 -0.18 30.55
N LEU A 258 7.95 0.15 30.26
CA LEU A 258 6.91 -0.84 30.05
C LEU A 258 7.21 -1.75 28.85
N THR A 259 7.74 -1.17 27.76
CA THR A 259 8.17 -1.92 26.57
C THR A 259 9.30 -2.89 26.93
N PHE A 260 10.29 -2.46 27.69
CA PHE A 260 11.39 -3.32 28.15
C PHE A 260 10.89 -4.43 29.07
N LEU A 261 10.08 -4.11 30.09
CA LEU A 261 9.48 -5.09 30.99
C LEU A 261 8.67 -6.13 30.23
N SER A 262 7.98 -5.71 29.16
CA SER A 262 7.18 -6.60 28.34
C SER A 262 7.98 -7.71 27.64
N LEU A 263 9.30 -7.54 27.47
CA LEU A 263 10.18 -8.58 26.93
C LEU A 263 10.44 -9.73 27.92
N TYR A 264 10.28 -9.48 29.23
CA TYR A 264 10.62 -10.44 30.29
C TYR A 264 9.40 -11.01 31.00
N VAL A 265 8.24 -10.36 30.91
CA VAL A 265 7.01 -10.79 31.56
C VAL A 265 6.31 -11.87 30.73
N LYS A 266 6.27 -13.10 31.26
CA LYS A 266 5.57 -14.24 30.65
C LYS A 266 4.13 -14.32 31.14
N GLY A 267 3.23 -14.78 30.27
CA GLY A 267 1.82 -15.05 30.61
C GLY A 267 0.86 -13.85 30.51
N LEU A 268 1.35 -12.68 30.11
CA LEU A 268 0.52 -11.52 29.79
C LEU A 268 0.62 -11.17 28.30
N GLU A 269 -0.48 -10.66 27.75
CA GLU A 269 -0.47 -10.04 26.42
C GLU A 269 0.30 -8.72 26.50
N THR A 270 1.32 -8.59 25.65
CA THR A 270 2.19 -7.42 25.57
C THR A 270 2.09 -6.78 24.18
N LYS A 271 2.69 -5.60 23.98
CA LYS A 271 2.79 -4.97 22.66
C LYS A 271 3.44 -5.87 21.60
N PHE A 272 4.35 -6.76 22.01
CA PHE A 272 5.06 -7.69 21.11
C PHE A 272 4.40 -9.06 20.98
N THR A 273 3.70 -9.53 22.04
CA THR A 273 3.01 -10.84 22.02
C THR A 273 1.56 -10.72 21.58
N ARG A 274 1.02 -9.50 21.48
CA ARG A 274 -0.33 -9.25 20.98
C ARG A 274 -0.45 -9.80 19.55
N PRO A 275 -1.42 -10.68 19.29
CA PRO A 275 -1.65 -11.18 17.95
C PRO A 275 -1.93 -10.03 16.98
N GLU A 276 -1.35 -10.11 15.78
CA GLU A 276 -1.66 -9.18 14.70
C GLU A 276 -3.17 -9.13 14.41
N ARG A 277 -3.60 -8.02 13.81
CA ARG A 277 -5.03 -7.73 13.58
C ARG A 277 -5.74 -8.78 12.73
N ASN A 278 -5.01 -9.43 11.81
CA ASN A 278 -5.54 -10.43 10.91
C ASN A 278 -4.76 -11.73 11.07
N ILE A 279 -4.98 -12.41 12.20
CA ILE A 279 -4.45 -13.75 12.44
C ILE A 279 -5.59 -14.76 12.29
N ASP A 280 -5.28 -15.84 11.58
CA ASP A 280 -6.13 -17.00 11.41
C ASP A 280 -6.33 -17.75 12.73
N VAL A 281 -7.41 -18.52 12.82
CA VAL A 281 -7.63 -19.37 13.99
C VAL A 281 -6.62 -20.52 13.94
N ILE A 282 -5.70 -20.57 14.90
CA ILE A 282 -4.75 -21.69 15.04
C ILE A 282 -5.53 -22.92 15.50
N CYS A 283 -5.47 -24.00 14.73
CA CYS A 283 -6.06 -25.29 15.06
C CYS A 283 -5.00 -26.30 15.49
N ASN A 284 -5.26 -27.01 16.59
CA ASN A 284 -4.46 -28.16 17.04
C ASN A 284 -5.04 -29.51 16.55
N GLU A 285 -6.00 -29.49 15.62
CA GLU A 285 -6.71 -30.70 15.19
C GLU A 285 -6.03 -31.44 14.03
N SER A 286 -6.10 -32.77 14.10
CA SER A 286 -5.40 -33.74 13.25
C SER A 286 -6.17 -34.13 11.98
N SER A 287 -6.76 -33.18 11.26
CA SER A 287 -7.35 -33.49 9.93
C SER A 287 -6.22 -33.68 8.91
N SER A 288 -6.27 -34.75 8.12
CA SER A 288 -5.29 -34.93 7.04
C SER A 288 -5.61 -34.02 5.85
N PHE A 289 -6.90 -33.80 5.57
CA PHE A 289 -7.35 -33.05 4.40
C PHE A 289 -7.12 -31.55 4.57
N ALA A 290 -6.53 -30.91 3.56
CA ALA A 290 -6.27 -29.47 3.56
C ALA A 290 -7.57 -28.65 3.65
N LEU A 291 -8.65 -29.17 3.07
CA LEU A 291 -9.99 -28.56 3.07
C LEU A 291 -10.49 -28.23 4.48
N PHE A 292 -10.33 -29.16 5.43
CA PHE A 292 -10.86 -29.01 6.79
C PHE A 292 -9.92 -28.26 7.74
N LYS A 293 -8.70 -27.91 7.30
CA LYS A 293 -7.75 -27.15 8.11
C LYS A 293 -8.09 -25.66 8.18
N ALA A 294 -8.79 -25.15 7.17
CA ALA A 294 -9.21 -23.75 7.13
C ALA A 294 -10.33 -23.49 8.14
N ARG A 295 -10.06 -22.67 9.17
CA ARG A 295 -11.08 -22.22 10.12
C ARG A 295 -11.43 -20.76 9.91
N LEU A 296 -12.71 -20.48 10.07
CA LEU A 296 -13.26 -19.14 9.90
C LEU A 296 -13.12 -18.32 11.17
N ARG A 297 -12.47 -17.16 11.08
CA ARG A 297 -12.64 -16.11 12.09
C ARG A 297 -13.69 -15.12 11.62
N CYS A 298 -14.97 -15.42 11.87
CA CYS A 298 -16.02 -14.44 11.61
C CYS A 298 -15.86 -13.23 12.53
N SER A 299 -16.15 -12.06 11.98
CA SER A 299 -16.22 -10.80 12.72
C SER A 299 -17.56 -10.13 12.45
N GLY A 300 -18.17 -9.56 13.49
CA GLY A 300 -19.53 -9.01 13.45
C GLY A 300 -20.63 -10.07 13.59
N THR A 301 -21.86 -9.71 13.18
CA THR A 301 -23.05 -10.57 13.33
C THR A 301 -22.98 -11.79 12.44
N SER A 302 -23.22 -12.97 13.03
CA SER A 302 -23.41 -14.25 12.35
C SER A 302 -24.88 -14.66 12.36
N HIS A 303 -25.35 -15.25 11.26
CA HIS A 303 -26.71 -15.74 11.12
C HIS A 303 -26.71 -17.21 10.71
N LEU A 304 -27.56 -18.02 11.35
CA LEU A 304 -27.81 -19.38 10.89
C LEU A 304 -28.77 -19.34 9.69
N LYS A 305 -28.39 -20.00 8.59
CA LYS A 305 -29.20 -20.10 7.37
C LYS A 305 -29.32 -21.55 6.93
N PHE A 306 -30.30 -21.82 6.07
CA PHE A 306 -30.53 -23.14 5.47
C PHE A 306 -30.09 -23.15 4.01
N LEU A 307 -29.52 -24.26 3.58
CA LEU A 307 -29.23 -24.55 2.18
C LEU A 307 -30.55 -24.78 1.43
N THR A 308 -30.75 -24.05 0.34
CA THR A 308 -31.91 -24.20 -0.55
C THR A 308 -31.51 -25.02 -1.80
N THR A 309 -32.24 -24.89 -2.90
CA THR A 309 -32.10 -25.63 -4.18
C THR A 309 -30.72 -25.59 -4.85
N GLU A 310 -29.73 -24.88 -4.28
CA GLU A 310 -28.36 -24.72 -4.79
C GLU A 310 -27.37 -25.73 -4.16
N PHE A 311 -27.84 -26.70 -3.36
CA PHE A 311 -27.00 -27.67 -2.63
C PHE A 311 -26.13 -28.54 -3.54
N ASP A 312 -26.70 -29.08 -4.63
CA ASP A 312 -25.98 -30.01 -5.51
C ASP A 312 -24.78 -29.35 -6.19
N ALA A 313 -24.93 -28.10 -6.62
CA ALA A 313 -23.85 -27.32 -7.23
C ALA A 313 -22.73 -27.05 -6.22
N LEU A 314 -23.08 -26.68 -4.98
CA LEU A 314 -22.12 -26.45 -3.90
C LEU A 314 -21.39 -27.74 -3.51
N GLN A 315 -22.11 -28.86 -3.37
CA GLN A 315 -21.53 -30.15 -3.02
C GLN A 315 -20.56 -30.62 -4.11
N TRP A 316 -20.96 -30.52 -5.38
CA TRP A 316 -20.09 -30.82 -6.50
C TRP A 316 -18.85 -29.91 -6.52
N TYR A 317 -19.04 -28.60 -6.31
CA TYR A 317 -17.92 -27.65 -6.26
C TYR A 317 -16.90 -28.05 -5.19
N ILE A 318 -17.35 -28.37 -3.98
CA ILE A 318 -16.46 -28.79 -2.89
C ILE A 318 -15.71 -30.07 -3.26
N LEU A 319 -16.42 -31.10 -3.75
CA LEU A 319 -15.80 -32.36 -4.15
C LEU A 319 -14.77 -32.15 -5.26
N ASN A 320 -15.13 -31.44 -6.32
CA ASN A 320 -14.27 -31.19 -7.48
C ASN A 320 -13.01 -30.36 -7.11
N ASN A 321 -13.10 -29.49 -6.11
CA ASN A 321 -11.96 -28.73 -5.60
C ASN A 321 -11.14 -29.47 -4.52
N CYS A 322 -11.54 -30.68 -4.11
CA CYS A 322 -10.76 -31.58 -3.24
C CYS A 322 -9.93 -32.60 -4.03
N HIS A 323 -9.59 -32.28 -5.28
CA HIS A 323 -9.04 -33.23 -6.24
C HIS A 323 -7.79 -33.96 -5.73
N GLU A 324 -6.90 -33.33 -4.96
CA GLU A 324 -5.70 -34.02 -4.43
C GLU A 324 -6.03 -35.25 -3.57
N ASP A 325 -7.11 -35.18 -2.78
CA ASP A 325 -7.51 -36.26 -1.87
C ASP A 325 -8.43 -37.30 -2.56
N ILE A 326 -9.23 -36.90 -3.55
CA ILE A 326 -10.26 -37.77 -4.17
C ILE A 326 -10.05 -38.09 -5.66
N LYS A 327 -8.93 -37.67 -6.27
CA LYS A 327 -8.66 -37.84 -7.71
C LYS A 327 -8.82 -39.27 -8.19
N SER A 328 -8.29 -40.24 -7.46
CA SER A 328 -8.37 -41.65 -7.83
C SER A 328 -9.82 -42.11 -8.05
N TYR A 329 -10.74 -41.64 -7.21
CA TYR A 329 -12.16 -41.96 -7.31
C TYR A 329 -12.85 -41.17 -8.43
N LEU A 330 -12.45 -39.91 -8.67
CA LEU A 330 -12.92 -39.13 -9.82
C LEU A 330 -12.54 -39.82 -11.14
N ASP A 331 -11.30 -40.29 -11.25
CA ASP A 331 -10.80 -41.00 -12.42
C ASP A 331 -11.51 -42.36 -12.60
N GLU A 332 -11.66 -43.15 -11.52
CA GLU A 332 -12.40 -44.43 -11.53
C GLU A 332 -13.82 -44.25 -12.04
N HIS A 333 -14.55 -43.25 -11.52
CA HIS A 333 -15.90 -42.97 -11.95
C HIS A 333 -15.96 -42.47 -13.40
N MET A 334 -14.99 -41.67 -13.85
CA MET A 334 -14.92 -41.26 -15.26
C MET A 334 -14.72 -42.43 -16.20
N ASP A 335 -13.90 -43.40 -15.81
CA ASP A 335 -13.68 -44.58 -16.64
C ASP A 335 -14.93 -45.45 -16.71
N ILE A 336 -15.70 -45.56 -15.61
CA ILE A 336 -17.03 -46.20 -15.62
C ILE A 336 -17.99 -45.45 -16.56
N LEU A 337 -17.98 -44.11 -16.56
CA LEU A 337 -18.85 -43.33 -17.43
C LEU A 337 -18.47 -43.47 -18.91
N LYS A 338 -17.17 -43.46 -19.24
CA LYS A 338 -16.66 -43.66 -20.62
C LYS A 338 -17.06 -45.01 -21.19
N GLN A 339 -17.21 -46.04 -20.35
CA GLN A 339 -17.66 -47.37 -20.79
C GLN A 339 -19.15 -47.42 -21.12
N ASN A 340 -19.97 -46.59 -20.46
CA ASN A 340 -21.43 -46.67 -20.53
C ASN A 340 -22.09 -45.56 -21.36
N PHE A 341 -21.39 -44.44 -21.58
CA PHE A 341 -21.92 -43.25 -22.23
C PHE A 341 -20.91 -42.63 -23.20
N SER A 342 -21.40 -41.93 -24.24
CA SER A 342 -20.54 -41.37 -25.30
C SER A 342 -20.40 -39.85 -25.27
N ASN A 343 -21.38 -39.10 -24.72
CA ASN A 343 -21.42 -37.64 -24.73
C ASN A 343 -21.75 -37.07 -23.33
N ASN A 344 -21.38 -35.81 -23.09
CA ASN A 344 -21.66 -35.04 -21.86
C ASN A 344 -21.10 -35.68 -20.58
N LEU A 345 -19.96 -36.37 -20.67
CA LEU A 345 -19.38 -37.13 -19.57
C LEU A 345 -19.09 -36.27 -18.33
N GLU A 346 -18.58 -35.04 -18.49
CA GLU A 346 -18.29 -34.14 -17.37
C GLU A 346 -19.55 -33.70 -16.62
N GLN A 347 -20.59 -33.31 -17.35
CA GLN A 347 -21.88 -32.91 -16.75
C GLN A 347 -22.58 -34.11 -16.10
N LEU A 348 -22.41 -35.30 -16.67
CA LEU A 348 -22.92 -36.53 -16.11
C LEU A 348 -22.16 -36.90 -14.83
N GLN A 349 -20.82 -36.79 -14.85
CA GLN A 349 -19.98 -36.97 -13.68
C GLN A 349 -20.39 -36.05 -12.55
N ALA A 350 -20.55 -34.75 -12.83
CA ALA A 350 -20.96 -33.78 -11.82
C ALA A 350 -22.28 -34.15 -11.12
N ARG A 351 -23.21 -34.79 -11.85
CA ARG A 351 -24.51 -35.21 -11.33
C ARG A 351 -24.49 -36.55 -10.60
N THR A 352 -23.75 -37.55 -11.09
CA THR A 352 -23.82 -38.92 -10.56
C THR A 352 -22.70 -39.26 -9.59
N PHE A 353 -21.57 -38.53 -9.65
CA PHE A 353 -20.41 -38.78 -8.81
C PHE A 353 -20.72 -38.69 -7.31
N PRO A 354 -21.42 -37.67 -6.77
CA PRO A 354 -21.67 -37.59 -5.33
C PRO A 354 -22.38 -38.83 -4.77
N THR A 355 -23.40 -39.31 -5.49
CA THR A 355 -24.17 -40.50 -5.11
C THR A 355 -23.34 -41.78 -5.24
N TRP A 356 -22.59 -41.93 -6.33
CA TRP A 356 -21.70 -43.08 -6.54
C TRP A 356 -20.60 -43.14 -5.48
N PHE A 357 -19.97 -42.00 -5.21
CA PHE A 357 -18.89 -41.86 -4.25
C PHE A 357 -19.37 -42.20 -2.84
N LYS A 358 -20.61 -41.83 -2.50
CA LYS A 358 -21.25 -42.22 -1.25
C LYS A 358 -21.39 -43.74 -1.10
N SER A 359 -21.99 -44.40 -2.09
CA SER A 359 -22.15 -45.86 -2.05
C SER A 359 -20.81 -46.59 -1.97
N LYS A 360 -19.79 -46.12 -2.71
CA LYS A 360 -18.43 -46.67 -2.69
C LYS A 360 -17.81 -46.57 -1.30
N MET A 361 -17.95 -45.42 -0.65
CA MET A 361 -17.36 -45.16 0.67
C MET A 361 -18.07 -45.90 1.80
N GLU A 362 -19.40 -46.07 1.70
CA GLU A 362 -20.17 -46.94 2.60
C GLU A 362 -19.71 -48.40 2.49
N GLU A 363 -19.47 -48.90 1.27
CA GLU A 363 -18.94 -50.26 1.05
C GLU A 363 -17.54 -50.44 1.66
N LEU A 364 -16.62 -49.49 1.44
CA LEU A 364 -15.28 -49.53 2.00
C LEU A 364 -15.28 -49.48 3.53
N ARG A 365 -16.17 -48.68 4.13
CA ARG A 365 -16.32 -48.59 5.58
C ARG A 365 -16.90 -49.87 6.17
N HIS A 366 -17.86 -50.51 5.51
CA HIS A 366 -18.36 -51.82 5.90
C HIS A 366 -17.29 -52.93 5.85
N LYS A 367 -16.36 -52.84 4.89
CA LYS A 367 -15.22 -53.76 4.77
C LYS A 367 -14.07 -53.46 5.74
N GLY A 368 -14.14 -52.37 6.50
CA GLY A 368 -13.08 -51.94 7.41
C GLY A 368 -11.79 -51.48 6.71
N SER A 369 -11.89 -50.98 5.47
CA SER A 369 -10.73 -50.48 4.73
C SER A 369 -10.13 -49.25 5.39
N SER A 370 -8.80 -49.16 5.44
CA SER A 370 -8.07 -47.99 5.92
C SER A 370 -8.21 -46.75 5.01
N GLU A 371 -8.71 -46.92 3.78
CA GLU A 371 -8.98 -45.82 2.84
C GLU A 371 -10.20 -44.97 3.25
N ALA A 372 -11.17 -45.58 3.95
CA ALA A 372 -12.39 -44.91 4.40
C ALA A 372 -12.14 -44.14 5.70
N THR A 373 -11.26 -43.14 5.64
CA THR A 373 -10.94 -42.28 6.79
C THR A 373 -12.17 -41.48 7.23
N ASP A 374 -12.13 -40.99 8.46
CA ASP A 374 -13.18 -40.13 9.00
C ASP A 374 -13.34 -38.81 8.22
N ASP A 375 -12.24 -38.27 7.68
CA ASP A 375 -12.27 -37.10 6.78
C ASP A 375 -12.99 -37.43 5.47
N MET A 376 -12.67 -38.59 4.86
CA MET A 376 -13.29 -39.02 3.62
C MET A 376 -14.79 -39.27 3.79
N TYR A 377 -15.16 -39.93 4.89
CA TYR A 377 -16.57 -40.18 5.20
C TYR A 377 -17.34 -38.89 5.51
N SER A 378 -16.71 -37.93 6.20
CA SER A 378 -17.31 -36.62 6.45
C SER A 378 -17.61 -35.91 5.13
N LEU A 379 -16.63 -35.87 4.22
CA LEU A 379 -16.78 -35.26 2.90
C LEU A 379 -17.93 -35.87 2.09
N VAL A 380 -18.05 -37.20 2.12
CA VAL A 380 -19.08 -37.98 1.42
C VAL A 380 -20.50 -37.70 1.88
N LEU A 381 -20.71 -37.60 3.20
CA LEU A 381 -22.05 -37.32 3.74
C LEU A 381 -22.54 -35.91 3.40
N GLY A 382 -21.62 -35.02 3.03
CA GLY A 382 -21.92 -33.63 2.74
C GLY A 382 -22.12 -32.80 4.02
N PRO A 383 -22.26 -31.47 3.86
CA PRO A 383 -22.52 -30.59 4.98
C PRO A 383 -23.95 -30.76 5.49
N PHE A 384 -24.20 -30.36 6.73
CA PHE A 384 -25.56 -30.22 7.25
C PHE A 384 -26.36 -29.23 6.40
N ASP A 385 -27.68 -29.38 6.41
CA ASP A 385 -28.66 -28.50 5.74
C ASP A 385 -28.63 -27.04 6.23
N ARG A 386 -27.93 -26.78 7.34
CA ARG A 386 -27.73 -25.46 7.94
C ARG A 386 -26.27 -25.05 7.92
N TYR A 387 -26.04 -23.75 7.72
CA TYR A 387 -24.71 -23.16 7.72
C TYR A 387 -24.69 -21.82 8.47
N THR A 388 -23.51 -21.43 8.93
CA THR A 388 -23.30 -20.13 9.56
C THR A 388 -22.87 -19.13 8.49
N SER A 389 -23.64 -18.06 8.35
CA SER A 389 -23.35 -16.93 7.47
C SER A 389 -22.74 -15.78 8.26
N CYS A 390 -21.70 -15.14 7.73
CA CYS A 390 -21.17 -13.90 8.31
C CYS A 390 -20.83 -12.82 7.28
N THR A 391 -20.83 -11.57 7.75
CA THR A 391 -20.60 -10.38 6.91
C THR A 391 -19.12 -9.99 6.80
N SER A 392 -18.26 -10.56 7.65
CA SER A 392 -16.82 -10.40 7.53
C SER A 392 -16.08 -11.59 8.10
N CYS A 393 -14.93 -11.89 7.52
CA CYS A 393 -14.07 -12.93 8.02
C CYS A 393 -12.58 -12.59 7.87
N ILE A 394 -11.75 -13.36 8.57
CA ILE A 394 -10.31 -13.40 8.37
C ILE A 394 -9.95 -14.83 7.98
N ILE A 395 -9.26 -14.99 6.85
CA ILE A 395 -8.73 -16.26 6.36
C ILE A 395 -7.40 -16.01 5.62
N ASN A 396 -6.42 -16.90 5.82
CA ASN A 396 -5.05 -16.76 5.32
C ASN A 396 -4.40 -15.41 5.68
N GLY A 397 -4.72 -14.88 6.87
CA GLY A 397 -4.25 -13.56 7.32
C GLY A 397 -4.88 -12.36 6.59
N VAL A 398 -5.90 -12.60 5.76
CA VAL A 398 -6.59 -11.59 4.95
C VAL A 398 -7.99 -11.35 5.47
N ARG A 399 -8.38 -10.08 5.58
CA ARG A 399 -9.71 -9.68 6.00
C ARG A 399 -10.61 -9.46 4.80
N PHE A 400 -11.72 -10.20 4.74
CA PHE A 400 -12.74 -10.04 3.71
C PHE A 400 -14.04 -9.49 4.28
N HIS A 401 -14.77 -8.72 3.47
CA HIS A 401 -16.09 -8.19 3.78
C HIS A 401 -17.09 -8.59 2.72
N SER A 402 -18.32 -8.92 3.13
CA SER A 402 -19.43 -9.00 2.20
C SER A 402 -19.67 -7.63 1.57
N LYS A 403 -20.08 -7.61 0.30
CA LYS A 403 -20.36 -6.37 -0.44
C LYS A 403 -21.32 -5.45 0.31
N CYS A 404 -22.36 -6.01 0.93
CA CYS A 404 -23.32 -5.24 1.71
C CYS A 404 -22.71 -4.54 2.93
N ARG A 405 -21.71 -5.15 3.57
CA ARG A 405 -20.98 -4.54 4.68
C ARG A 405 -20.00 -3.50 4.16
N ASP A 406 -19.30 -3.85 3.09
CA ASP A 406 -18.33 -3.00 2.41
C ASP A 406 -18.93 -1.64 2.01
N ASP A 407 -20.16 -1.65 1.50
CA ASP A 407 -20.90 -0.45 1.09
C ASP A 407 -21.18 0.55 2.22
N THR A 408 -21.08 0.10 3.48
CA THR A 408 -21.24 0.95 4.67
C THR A 408 -19.91 1.51 5.19
N LEU A 409 -18.79 1.13 4.59
CA LEU A 409 -17.45 1.47 5.02
C LEU A 409 -16.75 2.39 4.01
N HIS A 410 -15.75 3.13 4.50
CA HIS A 410 -14.88 3.94 3.63
C HIS A 410 -13.81 3.12 2.91
N THR A 411 -13.54 1.90 3.37
CA THR A 411 -12.50 1.00 2.84
C THR A 411 -13.12 -0.20 2.17
N GLN A 412 -12.60 -0.59 1.00
CA GLN A 412 -13.04 -1.79 0.30
C GLN A 412 -12.25 -3.03 0.75
N ASN A 413 -12.94 -4.13 1.03
CA ASN A 413 -12.42 -5.46 1.35
C ASN A 413 -13.28 -6.58 0.73
N CYS A 414 -14.23 -6.23 -0.15
CA CYS A 414 -15.13 -7.19 -0.81
C CYS A 414 -14.64 -7.66 -2.19
N GLY A 415 -13.68 -6.96 -2.80
CA GLY A 415 -13.14 -7.35 -4.10
C GLY A 415 -12.29 -8.60 -4.00
N ILE A 416 -12.54 -9.55 -4.90
CA ILE A 416 -11.90 -10.87 -4.93
C ILE A 416 -11.41 -11.21 -6.34
N SER A 417 -10.30 -11.95 -6.40
CA SER A 417 -9.84 -12.59 -7.62
C SER A 417 -9.41 -14.03 -7.37
N VAL A 418 -9.65 -14.91 -8.34
CA VAL A 418 -9.20 -16.31 -8.31
C VAL A 418 -8.42 -16.60 -9.60
N PRO A 419 -7.15 -17.02 -9.51
CA PRO A 419 -6.41 -17.51 -10.67
C PRO A 419 -6.94 -18.89 -11.05
N SER A 420 -7.23 -19.12 -12.32
CA SER A 420 -7.69 -20.42 -12.83
C SER A 420 -7.46 -20.52 -14.34
N ASN A 421 -7.73 -21.68 -14.93
CA ASN A 421 -7.57 -21.94 -16.36
C ASN A 421 -8.90 -21.86 -17.09
N HIS A 422 -8.98 -21.04 -18.14
CA HIS A 422 -10.15 -20.96 -19.01
C HIS A 422 -9.73 -21.15 -20.47
N GLY A 423 -10.17 -22.25 -21.09
CA GLY A 423 -9.83 -22.55 -22.48
C GLY A 423 -8.34 -22.80 -22.73
N GLY A 424 -7.60 -23.24 -21.70
CA GLY A 424 -6.16 -23.52 -21.77
C GLY A 424 -5.26 -22.31 -21.50
N GLU A 425 -5.83 -21.13 -21.23
CA GLU A 425 -5.07 -19.95 -20.78
C GLU A 425 -5.26 -19.73 -19.27
N GLU A 426 -4.18 -19.37 -18.58
CA GLU A 426 -4.24 -18.86 -17.21
C GLU A 426 -4.93 -17.49 -17.22
N VAL A 427 -6.04 -17.38 -16.49
CA VAL A 427 -6.82 -16.16 -16.36
C VAL A 427 -7.20 -15.92 -14.90
N ASP A 428 -7.24 -14.65 -14.51
CA ASP A 428 -7.83 -14.25 -13.24
C ASP A 428 -9.31 -13.96 -13.42
N PHE A 429 -10.14 -14.65 -12.65
CA PHE A 429 -11.54 -14.30 -12.47
C PHE A 429 -11.65 -13.19 -11.44
N TYR A 430 -12.44 -12.15 -11.74
CA TYR A 430 -12.62 -10.99 -10.88
C TYR A 430 -14.07 -10.86 -10.45
N GLY A 431 -14.30 -10.58 -9.16
CA GLY A 431 -15.63 -10.51 -8.61
C GLY A 431 -15.72 -9.78 -7.27
N VAL A 432 -16.91 -9.83 -6.67
CA VAL A 432 -17.15 -9.33 -5.32
C VAL A 432 -17.73 -10.43 -4.44
N LEU A 433 -17.27 -10.46 -3.18
CA LEU A 433 -17.79 -11.34 -2.15
C LEU A 433 -19.18 -10.88 -1.72
N LEU A 434 -20.18 -11.75 -1.88
CA LEU A 434 -21.55 -11.47 -1.43
C LEU A 434 -21.79 -12.00 -0.02
N GLU A 435 -21.32 -13.21 0.26
CA GLU A 435 -21.59 -13.90 1.52
C GLU A 435 -20.48 -14.88 1.89
N VAL A 436 -20.16 -14.94 3.19
CA VAL A 436 -19.23 -15.93 3.76
C VAL A 436 -20.06 -17.03 4.40
N MET A 437 -19.80 -18.28 4.03
CA MET A 437 -20.54 -19.46 4.46
C MET A 437 -19.61 -20.45 5.18
N GLU A 438 -19.85 -20.71 6.46
CA GLU A 438 -19.21 -21.82 7.20
C GLU A 438 -20.15 -23.03 7.20
N LEU A 439 -19.79 -24.04 6.42
CA LEU A 439 -20.48 -25.31 6.31
C LEU A 439 -19.94 -26.25 7.38
N SER A 440 -20.84 -26.84 8.17
CA SER A 440 -20.48 -27.83 9.19
C SER A 440 -20.78 -29.23 8.67
N TYR A 441 -19.87 -30.16 8.94
CA TYR A 441 -19.95 -31.57 8.61
C TYR A 441 -19.96 -32.38 9.91
N ILE A 442 -20.15 -33.69 9.80
CA ILE A 442 -19.96 -34.60 10.94
C ILE A 442 -18.50 -34.53 11.46
N LEU A 443 -18.27 -35.05 12.68
CA LEU A 443 -16.95 -35.09 13.31
C LEU A 443 -16.27 -33.72 13.45
N ASP A 444 -17.08 -32.67 13.64
CA ASP A 444 -16.68 -31.26 13.78
C ASP A 444 -15.79 -30.73 12.63
N ARG A 445 -15.90 -31.36 11.46
CA ARG A 445 -15.27 -30.89 10.23
C ARG A 445 -16.03 -29.67 9.70
N LYS A 446 -15.29 -28.68 9.19
CA LYS A 446 -15.88 -27.45 8.65
C LYS A 446 -15.21 -27.04 7.35
N VAL A 447 -15.99 -26.42 6.47
CA VAL A 447 -15.52 -25.88 5.19
C VAL A 447 -16.02 -24.46 5.05
N VAL A 448 -15.12 -23.55 4.67
CA VAL A 448 -15.46 -22.14 4.44
C VAL A 448 -15.57 -21.88 2.94
N VAL A 449 -16.75 -21.46 2.51
CA VAL A 449 -17.08 -21.15 1.12
C VAL A 449 -17.49 -19.69 1.00
N PHE A 450 -17.05 -19.04 -0.06
CA PHE A 450 -17.49 -17.70 -0.44
C PHE A 450 -18.51 -17.79 -1.56
N ARG A 451 -19.67 -17.14 -1.39
CA ARG A 451 -20.61 -16.87 -2.47
C ARG A 451 -20.26 -15.54 -3.11
N CYS A 452 -20.04 -15.56 -4.40
CA CYS A 452 -19.43 -14.46 -5.14
C CYS A 452 -20.32 -14.01 -6.30
N LYS A 453 -20.11 -12.77 -6.72
CA LYS A 453 -20.60 -12.26 -8.00
C LYS A 453 -19.40 -12.05 -8.92
N TRP A 454 -19.37 -12.76 -10.04
CA TRP A 454 -18.26 -12.72 -10.99
C TRP A 454 -18.56 -11.78 -12.17
N TYR A 455 -17.61 -10.93 -12.53
CA TYR A 455 -17.71 -10.09 -13.72
C TYR A 455 -17.25 -10.85 -14.95
N ASN A 456 -17.93 -10.64 -16.07
CA ASN A 456 -17.54 -11.23 -17.35
C ASN A 456 -16.32 -10.49 -17.90
N THR A 457 -15.18 -11.18 -17.89
CA THR A 457 -13.88 -10.69 -18.36
C THR A 457 -13.44 -11.33 -19.68
N ASP A 458 -14.40 -11.77 -20.51
CA ASP A 458 -14.10 -12.33 -21.83
C ASP A 458 -13.34 -11.31 -22.69
N LYS A 459 -12.12 -11.68 -23.10
CA LYS A 459 -11.29 -10.89 -24.01
C LYS A 459 -11.99 -10.66 -25.35
N ARG A 460 -12.83 -11.61 -25.81
CA ARG A 460 -13.59 -11.51 -27.08
C ARG A 460 -14.66 -10.41 -27.03
N MET A 461 -15.24 -10.19 -25.85
CA MET A 461 -16.25 -9.16 -25.61
C MET A 461 -15.63 -7.78 -25.35
N ARG A 462 -14.30 -7.66 -25.32
CA ARG A 462 -13.56 -6.43 -24.98
C ARG A 462 -13.98 -5.85 -23.63
N ASN A 463 -14.27 -6.70 -22.66
CA ASN A 463 -14.64 -6.30 -21.30
C ASN A 463 -13.42 -6.14 -20.36
N ILE A 464 -12.23 -6.40 -20.85
CA ILE A 464 -10.97 -6.27 -20.11
C ILE A 464 -9.92 -5.61 -21.01
N HIS A 465 -9.17 -4.67 -20.44
CA HIS A 465 -7.97 -4.11 -21.06
C HIS A 465 -6.81 -4.23 -20.09
N CYS A 466 -5.72 -4.81 -20.58
CA CYS A 466 -4.46 -4.89 -19.86
C CYS A 466 -3.45 -3.98 -20.58
N GLU A 467 -3.15 -2.84 -19.98
CA GLU A 467 -1.97 -2.03 -20.29
C GLU A 467 -0.84 -2.50 -19.35
N THR A 468 0.43 -2.30 -19.70
CA THR A 468 1.63 -2.93 -19.09
C THR A 468 1.56 -3.21 -17.59
N ASP A 469 1.05 -2.27 -16.78
CA ASP A 469 0.89 -2.43 -15.33
C ASP A 469 -0.55 -2.17 -14.82
N LEU A 470 -1.51 -1.95 -15.72
CA LEU A 470 -2.87 -1.55 -15.39
C LEU A 470 -3.89 -2.48 -16.06
N THR A 471 -4.65 -3.20 -15.23
CA THR A 471 -5.83 -3.95 -15.69
C THR A 471 -7.09 -3.16 -15.39
N THR A 472 -7.94 -2.94 -16.39
CA THR A 472 -9.28 -2.35 -16.21
C THR A 472 -10.32 -3.32 -16.74
N ILE A 473 -11.43 -3.46 -16.01
CA ILE A 473 -12.53 -4.36 -16.35
C ILE A 473 -13.86 -3.59 -16.41
N LYS A 474 -14.76 -4.06 -17.26
CA LYS A 474 -16.11 -3.56 -17.36
C LYS A 474 -17.06 -4.37 -16.48
N MET A 475 -17.70 -3.72 -15.50
CA MET A 475 -18.57 -4.39 -14.51
C MET A 475 -20.05 -4.46 -14.93
N SER A 476 -20.34 -4.34 -16.22
CA SER A 476 -21.72 -4.32 -16.75
C SER A 476 -22.35 -5.70 -16.94
N SER A 477 -21.53 -6.76 -17.00
CA SER A 477 -21.94 -8.11 -17.32
C SER A 477 -21.35 -9.12 -16.36
N GLU A 478 -22.07 -10.22 -16.14
CA GLU A 478 -21.76 -11.22 -15.13
C GLU A 478 -21.46 -12.58 -15.76
N TRP A 479 -20.66 -13.38 -15.06
CA TRP A 479 -20.35 -14.76 -15.39
C TRP A 479 -20.71 -15.69 -14.22
N TYR A 480 -20.90 -16.98 -14.51
CA TYR A 480 -21.10 -18.02 -13.50
C TYR A 480 -22.20 -17.72 -12.47
N ALA A 481 -23.31 -17.09 -12.89
CA ALA A 481 -24.43 -16.81 -11.98
C ALA A 481 -25.01 -18.07 -11.32
N ASN A 482 -24.92 -19.21 -12.00
CA ASN A 482 -25.34 -20.53 -11.51
C ASN A 482 -24.23 -21.31 -10.80
N ASP A 483 -23.01 -20.78 -10.74
CA ASP A 483 -21.85 -21.36 -10.05
C ASP A 483 -21.04 -20.28 -9.31
N PRO A 484 -21.63 -19.66 -8.26
CA PRO A 484 -21.06 -18.50 -7.60
C PRO A 484 -20.03 -18.85 -6.51
N TYR A 485 -19.69 -20.13 -6.32
CA TYR A 485 -18.99 -20.60 -5.13
C TYR A 485 -17.48 -20.71 -5.35
N ILE A 486 -16.71 -20.32 -4.33
CA ILE A 486 -15.27 -20.63 -4.24
C ILE A 486 -14.88 -21.06 -2.83
N LEU A 487 -13.81 -21.85 -2.70
CA LEU A 487 -13.21 -22.05 -1.38
C LEU A 487 -12.60 -20.74 -0.93
N ALA A 488 -12.82 -20.37 0.33
CA ALA A 488 -12.31 -19.11 0.86
C ALA A 488 -10.77 -19.02 0.80
N THR A 489 -10.07 -20.17 0.82
CA THR A 489 -8.60 -20.27 0.68
C THR A 489 -8.09 -19.94 -0.73
N GLN A 490 -8.94 -19.99 -1.76
CA GLN A 490 -8.57 -19.66 -3.14
C GLN A 490 -8.65 -18.15 -3.43
N ALA A 491 -9.33 -17.39 -2.57
CA ALA A 491 -9.59 -15.98 -2.79
C ALA A 491 -8.32 -15.13 -2.56
N LYS A 492 -7.96 -14.33 -3.57
CA LYS A 492 -7.02 -13.21 -3.43
C LYS A 492 -7.81 -11.89 -3.36
N GLN A 493 -7.35 -10.92 -2.57
CA GLN A 493 -8.04 -9.65 -2.42
C GLN A 493 -7.65 -8.66 -3.54
N VAL A 494 -8.65 -7.97 -4.09
CA VAL A 494 -8.45 -6.90 -5.08
C VAL A 494 -9.26 -5.65 -4.74
N PHE A 495 -8.80 -4.50 -5.23
CA PHE A 495 -9.51 -3.23 -5.15
C PHE A 495 -10.02 -2.80 -6.52
N TYR A 496 -11.19 -2.16 -6.53
CA TYR A 496 -11.76 -1.54 -7.72
C TYR A 496 -11.69 -0.01 -7.62
N LEU A 497 -11.09 0.64 -8.61
CA LEU A 497 -10.98 2.10 -8.71
C LEU A 497 -11.61 2.58 -10.02
N ALA A 498 -12.38 3.66 -9.97
CA ALA A 498 -13.05 4.17 -11.17
C ALA A 498 -12.05 4.57 -12.26
N ASP A 499 -12.26 4.07 -13.48
CA ASP A 499 -11.49 4.49 -14.65
C ASP A 499 -12.07 5.78 -15.20
N THR A 500 -11.50 6.91 -14.77
CA THR A 500 -11.95 8.25 -15.16
C THR A 500 -11.74 8.59 -16.63
N LYS A 501 -10.98 7.77 -17.39
CA LYS A 501 -10.83 7.94 -18.85
C LYS A 501 -11.96 7.27 -19.63
N ARG A 502 -12.65 6.29 -19.03
CA ARG A 502 -13.68 5.47 -19.67
C ARG A 502 -15.06 5.75 -19.04
N ASP A 503 -16.08 5.05 -19.53
CA ASP A 503 -17.42 5.12 -18.94
C ASP A 503 -17.42 4.64 -17.48
N LYS A 504 -18.40 5.10 -16.68
CA LYS A 504 -18.51 4.81 -15.23
C LYS A 504 -18.59 3.32 -14.89
N GLN A 505 -18.82 2.46 -15.87
CA GLN A 505 -18.84 1.00 -15.72
C GLN A 505 -17.44 0.37 -15.71
N TRP A 506 -16.39 1.13 -16.02
CA TRP A 506 -15.02 0.65 -16.07
C TRP A 506 -14.29 0.91 -14.75
N MET A 507 -13.65 -0.13 -14.23
CA MET A 507 -12.88 -0.06 -13.00
C MET A 507 -11.50 -0.66 -13.21
N PHE A 508 -10.47 0.07 -12.80
CA PHE A 508 -9.14 -0.47 -12.58
C PHE A 508 -9.18 -1.52 -11.47
N VAL A 509 -8.48 -2.63 -11.70
CA VAL A 509 -8.30 -3.70 -10.73
C VAL A 509 -6.89 -3.63 -10.19
N GLN A 510 -6.77 -3.40 -8.89
CA GLN A 510 -5.49 -3.45 -8.20
C GLN A 510 -5.43 -4.72 -7.35
N LYS A 511 -4.58 -5.67 -7.74
CA LYS A 511 -4.26 -6.83 -6.90
C LYS A 511 -3.43 -6.38 -5.70
N ILE A 512 -3.74 -6.93 -4.53
CA ILE A 512 -3.01 -6.65 -3.30
C ILE A 512 -2.11 -7.82 -2.99
N SER A 513 -0.83 -7.54 -2.78
CA SER A 513 0.06 -8.47 -2.10
C SER A 513 -0.01 -8.17 -0.61
N HIS A 514 -0.48 -9.12 0.19
CA HIS A 514 -0.61 -8.92 1.63
C HIS A 514 0.77 -8.76 2.26
N ARG A 515 0.88 -7.89 3.28
CA ARG A 515 2.15 -7.42 3.84
C ARG A 515 3.09 -8.54 4.31
N ASN A 516 2.58 -9.75 4.53
CA ASN A 516 3.31 -10.89 5.07
C ASN A 516 3.29 -12.14 4.13
N ILE A 517 2.74 -12.04 2.91
CA ILE A 517 2.73 -13.14 1.92
C ILE A 517 3.45 -12.64 0.68
N ARG A 518 4.71 -13.06 0.51
CA ARG A 518 5.45 -12.90 -0.74
C ARG A 518 5.82 -14.29 -1.26
N ASP A 519 5.27 -14.64 -2.42
CA ASP A 519 5.94 -15.61 -3.30
C ASP A 519 7.19 -14.90 -3.82
N ILE A 520 8.33 -15.12 -3.18
CA ILE A 520 9.61 -14.69 -3.73
C ILE A 520 9.92 -15.68 -4.86
N PRO A 521 9.88 -15.28 -6.14
CA PRO A 521 10.35 -16.15 -7.20
C PRO A 521 11.85 -16.37 -6.93
N ILE A 522 12.25 -17.63 -6.78
CA ILE A 522 13.66 -17.99 -6.80
C ILE A 522 14.12 -17.75 -8.24
N VAL A 523 14.66 -16.57 -8.51
CA VAL A 523 15.27 -16.26 -9.81
C VAL A 523 16.69 -16.78 -9.77
N ASP A 524 16.87 -17.98 -10.32
CA ASP A 524 18.19 -18.49 -10.71
C ASP A 524 18.66 -17.72 -11.95
N ALA A 525 19.34 -16.59 -11.75
CA ALA A 525 20.44 -16.08 -12.59
C ALA A 525 20.77 -14.64 -12.19
N ILE A 526 22.03 -14.43 -11.81
CA ILE A 526 22.69 -13.14 -11.62
C ILE A 526 22.89 -12.50 -12.99
N ASP A 527 22.37 -11.29 -13.20
CA ASP A 527 23.12 -10.18 -13.80
C ASP A 527 22.40 -8.83 -13.57
N GLU A 528 23.13 -7.91 -12.93
CA GLU A 528 22.96 -6.46 -12.80
C GLU A 528 21.54 -5.84 -12.83
N VAL A 529 20.84 -5.86 -11.69
CA VAL A 529 19.88 -4.80 -11.32
C VAL A 529 20.01 -4.48 -9.83
N LEU A 530 20.16 -3.18 -9.55
CA LEU A 530 20.42 -2.57 -8.24
C LEU A 530 19.56 -3.16 -7.12
N ALA A 531 20.26 -3.74 -6.14
CA ALA A 531 19.72 -4.26 -4.90
C ALA A 531 18.85 -3.21 -4.18
N THR A 532 17.60 -3.58 -3.94
CA THR A 532 16.74 -2.93 -2.94
C THR A 532 17.11 -3.49 -1.56
N PRO A 533 17.42 -2.66 -0.55
CA PRO A 533 17.48 -3.13 0.82
C PRO A 533 16.26 -2.64 1.59
N TYR A 534 15.39 -3.56 1.98
CA TYR A 534 14.63 -3.42 3.22
C TYR A 534 14.74 -4.68 4.06
N CYS A 535 14.97 -4.44 5.34
CA CYS A 535 15.46 -5.34 6.37
C CYS A 535 14.30 -6.07 7.05
N GLU A 536 14.43 -7.38 7.27
CA GLU A 536 13.98 -8.01 8.50
C GLU A 536 14.86 -9.23 8.84
N SER A 537 15.11 -9.39 10.12
CA SER A 537 16.08 -10.31 10.73
C SER A 537 15.55 -11.74 10.85
N SER A 538 16.31 -12.74 10.38
CA SER A 538 16.69 -13.89 11.22
C SER A 538 17.68 -14.83 10.49
N THR A 539 18.79 -15.09 11.19
CA THR A 539 19.64 -16.30 11.16
C THR A 539 20.09 -16.85 9.80
N SER A 540 21.24 -16.38 9.32
CA SER A 540 22.39 -17.25 9.06
C SER A 540 23.67 -16.42 8.90
N SER A 541 24.77 -16.97 9.39
CA SER A 541 26.10 -16.37 9.40
C SER A 541 26.64 -16.13 8.00
N SER A 542 26.58 -14.90 7.51
CA SER A 542 27.59 -14.36 6.59
C SER A 542 27.61 -12.83 6.65
N SER A 543 28.82 -12.30 6.70
CA SER A 543 29.16 -10.90 6.94
C SER A 543 28.88 -10.02 5.73
N LEU A 544 27.68 -9.45 5.64
CA LEU A 544 27.41 -8.28 4.79
C LEU A 544 26.53 -7.29 5.58
N ILE A 545 27.19 -6.27 6.13
CA ILE A 545 26.55 -5.13 6.80
C ILE A 545 25.80 -4.34 5.73
N THR A 546 24.47 -4.44 5.73
CA THR A 546 23.59 -3.59 4.92
C THR A 546 23.43 -2.22 5.56
N PRO A 547 23.44 -1.12 4.78
CA PRO A 547 23.24 0.22 5.34
C PRO A 547 21.84 0.35 5.93
N LYS A 548 21.74 0.63 7.24
CA LYS A 548 20.48 1.00 7.89
C LYS A 548 20.10 2.42 7.47
N LEU A 549 18.95 2.55 6.81
CA LEU A 549 18.41 3.83 6.38
C LEU A 549 17.71 4.53 7.56
N TYR A 550 18.27 5.64 8.03
CA TYR A 550 17.65 6.47 9.06
C TYR A 550 17.01 7.71 8.42
N MET A 551 15.68 7.83 8.56
CA MET A 551 14.94 9.00 8.06
C MET A 551 14.84 10.09 9.14
N PHE A 552 15.11 11.32 8.74
CA PHE A 552 15.04 12.53 9.58
C PHE A 552 13.87 13.40 9.12
N TRP A 553 13.06 13.92 10.05
CA TRP A 553 11.82 14.64 9.71
C TRP A 553 11.65 15.93 10.52
N SER A 554 11.24 17.00 9.85
CA SER A 554 10.86 18.30 10.44
C SER A 554 9.42 18.63 10.08
N TYR A 555 8.57 18.97 11.07
CA TYR A 555 7.24 19.52 10.82
C TYR A 555 7.12 20.92 11.44
N LEU A 556 6.66 21.88 10.64
CA LEU A 556 6.06 23.12 11.11
C LEU A 556 4.55 22.90 11.18
N ILE A 557 4.00 22.76 12.38
CA ILE A 557 2.56 22.90 12.58
C ILE A 557 2.25 24.40 12.40
N ALA A 558 1.29 24.74 11.55
CA ALA A 558 0.69 26.07 11.48
C ALA A 558 -0.53 26.17 12.42
#